data_AF-E3RKX1-F1
#
_entry.id   AF-E3RKX1-F1
#
_cell.length_a   1.000
_cell.length_b   1.000
_cell.length_c   1.000
_cell.angle_alpha   90.00
_cell.angle_beta   90.00
_cell.angle_gamma   90.00
#
_symmetry.space_group_name_H-M   'P 1'
#
loop_
_entity.id
_entity.type
_entity.pdbx_description
1 polymer ?
#
loop_
_entity_poly.entity_id
_entity_poly.type
_entity_poly.pdbx_seq_one_letter_code
_entity_poly.pdbx_strand_id
1 'polypeptide(L)'
;MNSVNDDPRRGPILIHTPPRFVTGLADTQIELTRDRPSWFLPGKALQLPLALLETRHRIVHRHLPSLAELKRAAAESLSWLWEWYWSQLETAFTVSSANANANGEVAGENKKENEHEEIGVETAQVLKEKLQSLLKTYLKDRKTEIKNNRGNHGSNAVSKAVSSYTTSFNIVNTGSSSSPPPQITQLVLNTLLNPKIMLPTDRKLGTSMSGAFLIWTPLLLAFCIGLDTTTTSTTPATIPLSTLLSHMLRAMNTPSTRSPEADPVREGWHDWVLHVLTSPEWETARWAVGGGVVDEVLMSCFSKPTLWNLRVAEGVLGSEGLGRNKEQWTILLDAARGVEGGYGDMDVDVDVEEIEEAVVVGEAVVEGDRGEVGEKISGPVKMLGMWKGRPLGWVPEGWEDDE
;
A
#
# COMPACT_ATOMS: atom_id res chain seq x y z
N MET A 1 -0.03 -44.25 10.58
CA MET A 1 -1.42 -44.69 10.44
C MET A 1 -2.23 -43.95 11.49
N ASN A 2 -3.15 -43.02 11.23
CA ASN A 2 -3.86 -42.55 10.04
C ASN A 2 -4.10 -41.03 10.24
N SER A 3 -3.81 -40.21 9.23
CA SER A 3 -4.83 -39.52 8.41
C SER A 3 -5.84 -38.72 9.24
N VAL A 4 -5.46 -37.50 9.62
CA VAL A 4 -6.44 -36.45 9.94
C VAL A 4 -6.94 -35.95 8.59
N ASN A 5 -8.09 -36.49 8.18
CA ASN A 5 -8.75 -36.13 6.94
C ASN A 5 -9.16 -34.66 6.97
N ASP A 6 -8.63 -33.92 6.00
CA ASP A 6 -9.22 -32.69 5.46
C ASP A 6 -10.71 -32.91 5.20
N ASP A 7 -11.54 -32.07 5.80
CA ASP A 7 -12.95 -31.93 5.48
C ASP A 7 -13.08 -31.02 4.23
N PRO A 8 -13.57 -31.52 3.09
CA PRO A 8 -13.68 -30.76 1.84
C PRO A 8 -14.89 -29.81 1.79
N ARG A 9 -15.57 -29.55 2.91
CA ARG A 9 -16.79 -28.70 2.95
C ARG A 9 -16.57 -27.24 3.33
N ARG A 10 -15.33 -26.80 3.59
CA ARG A 10 -15.04 -25.36 3.68
C ARG A 10 -14.77 -24.80 2.28
N GLY A 11 -15.85 -24.40 1.60
CA GLY A 11 -15.75 -23.66 0.34
C GLY A 11 -14.90 -22.38 0.48
N PRO A 12 -14.20 -21.95 -0.57
CA PRO A 12 -13.37 -20.76 -0.53
C PRO A 12 -14.26 -19.54 -0.23
N ILE A 13 -13.87 -18.78 0.79
CA ILE A 13 -14.41 -17.45 1.06
C ILE A 13 -14.12 -16.60 -0.18
N LEU A 14 -15.12 -16.50 -1.07
CA LEU A 14 -15.06 -15.81 -2.36
C LEU A 14 -15.05 -14.30 -2.15
N ILE A 15 -13.93 -13.75 -1.69
CA ILE A 15 -13.64 -12.31 -1.77
C ILE A 15 -13.16 -11.97 -3.20
N HIS A 16 -13.83 -12.42 -4.26
CA HIS A 16 -13.42 -12.05 -5.62
C HIS A 16 -14.60 -12.08 -6.58
N THR A 17 -15.30 -10.95 -6.70
CA THR A 17 -15.80 -10.44 -7.99
C THR A 17 -16.21 -8.97 -7.79
N PRO A 18 -15.51 -7.99 -8.41
CA PRO A 18 -15.86 -6.57 -8.30
C PRO A 18 -17.34 -6.23 -8.56
N PRO A 19 -18.07 -6.94 -9.45
CA PRO A 19 -19.52 -6.76 -9.59
C PRO A 19 -20.30 -6.99 -8.30
N ARG A 20 -20.02 -8.08 -7.55
CA ARG A 20 -20.71 -8.41 -6.30
C ARG A 20 -20.47 -7.37 -5.22
N PHE A 21 -19.25 -6.82 -5.18
CA PHE A 21 -18.91 -5.76 -4.25
C PHE A 21 -19.67 -4.46 -4.57
N VAL A 22 -19.68 -4.04 -5.84
CA VAL A 22 -20.37 -2.81 -6.26
C VAL A 22 -21.88 -2.92 -6.06
N THR A 23 -22.48 -4.06 -6.42
CA THR A 23 -23.92 -4.27 -6.19
C THR A 23 -24.23 -4.39 -4.70
N GLY A 24 -23.45 -5.17 -3.95
CA GLY A 24 -23.63 -5.33 -2.51
C GLY A 24 -23.55 -4.01 -1.75
N LEU A 25 -22.55 -3.16 -2.05
CA LEU A 25 -22.44 -1.84 -1.44
C LEU A 25 -23.64 -0.96 -1.81
N ALA A 26 -24.06 -0.94 -3.07
CA ALA A 26 -25.20 -0.14 -3.48
C ALA A 26 -26.53 -0.62 -2.87
N ASP A 27 -26.68 -1.93 -2.65
CA ASP A 27 -27.87 -2.52 -2.02
C ASP A 27 -27.96 -2.17 -0.53
N THR A 28 -26.82 -2.00 0.15
CA THR A 28 -26.78 -1.55 1.56
C THR A 28 -27.18 -0.08 1.76
N GLN A 29 -27.40 0.71 0.71
CA GLN A 29 -27.75 2.14 0.84
C GLN A 29 -28.97 2.37 1.73
N ILE A 30 -30.01 1.54 1.59
CA ILE A 30 -31.25 1.68 2.34
C ILE A 30 -31.00 1.35 3.82
N GLU A 31 -30.23 0.29 4.08
CA GLU A 31 -29.86 -0.14 5.44
C GLU A 31 -28.96 0.91 6.10
N LEU A 32 -27.94 1.42 5.42
CA LEU A 32 -27.06 2.48 5.90
C LEU A 32 -27.77 3.82 6.13
N THR A 33 -28.84 4.10 5.36
CA THR A 33 -29.68 5.30 5.56
C THR A 33 -30.60 5.13 6.77
N ARG A 34 -31.18 3.94 6.94
CA ARG A 34 -32.15 3.62 8.00
C ARG A 34 -31.47 3.46 9.35
N ASP A 35 -30.38 2.69 9.39
CA ASP A 35 -29.64 2.31 10.59
C ASP A 35 -28.45 3.28 10.81
N ARG A 36 -28.62 4.54 10.36
CA ARG A 36 -27.63 5.61 10.50
C ARG A 36 -27.30 5.77 11.99
N PRO A 37 -26.04 5.50 12.41
CA PRO A 37 -25.67 5.61 13.81
C PRO A 37 -25.82 7.04 14.33
N SER A 38 -26.18 7.20 15.61
CA SER A 38 -26.39 8.51 16.23
C SER A 38 -25.12 9.37 16.34
N TRP A 39 -23.94 8.75 16.26
CA TRP A 39 -22.64 9.43 16.23
C TRP A 39 -22.27 10.01 14.86
N PHE A 40 -23.08 9.79 13.83
CA PHE A 40 -22.86 10.34 12.50
C PHE A 40 -23.25 11.84 12.47
N LEU A 41 -22.37 12.70 11.96
CA LEU A 41 -22.59 14.16 11.94
C LEU A 41 -23.93 14.56 11.26
N PRO A 42 -24.75 15.44 11.85
CA PRO A 42 -25.96 15.96 11.22
C PRO A 42 -25.64 16.73 9.92
N GLY A 43 -26.46 16.54 8.88
CA GLY A 43 -26.38 17.36 7.65
C GLY A 43 -25.74 16.68 6.43
N LYS A 44 -24.97 15.60 6.57
CA LYS A 44 -24.57 14.76 5.43
C LYS A 44 -25.67 13.74 5.15
N ALA A 45 -26.45 13.92 4.08
CA ALA A 45 -27.36 12.88 3.60
C ALA A 45 -26.53 11.76 2.96
N LEU A 46 -26.88 10.50 3.23
CA LEU A 46 -26.21 9.36 2.57
C LEU A 46 -26.60 9.36 1.09
N GLN A 47 -25.72 9.91 0.25
CA GLN A 47 -25.84 9.83 -1.20
C GLN A 47 -24.64 9.06 -1.71
N LEU A 48 -24.91 7.88 -2.28
CA LEU A 48 -23.88 7.13 -3.00
C LEU A 48 -23.44 7.91 -4.25
N PRO A 49 -22.16 7.83 -4.64
CA PRO A 49 -21.68 8.47 -5.86
C PRO A 49 -22.51 8.03 -7.06
N LEU A 50 -22.90 8.97 -7.91
CA LEU A 50 -23.72 8.69 -9.10
C LEU A 50 -23.07 7.64 -10.02
N ALA A 51 -21.74 7.64 -10.11
CA ALA A 51 -20.97 6.65 -10.87
C ALA A 51 -21.17 5.21 -10.37
N LEU A 52 -21.35 5.02 -9.06
CA LEU A 52 -21.64 3.72 -8.46
C LEU A 52 -23.04 3.24 -8.86
N LEU A 53 -24.02 4.13 -8.80
CA LEU A 53 -25.42 3.83 -9.15
C LEU A 53 -25.55 3.48 -10.64
N GLU A 54 -24.86 4.20 -11.52
CA GLU A 54 -24.82 3.89 -12.94
C GLU A 54 -24.13 2.55 -13.21
N THR A 55 -23.05 2.25 -12.48
CA THR A 55 -22.36 0.95 -12.61
C THR A 55 -23.25 -0.20 -12.16
N ARG A 56 -23.99 -0.06 -11.04
CA ARG A 56 -25.00 -1.03 -10.59
C ARG A 56 -26.10 -1.20 -11.64
N HIS A 57 -26.65 -0.11 -12.18
CA HIS A 57 -27.68 -0.17 -13.22
C HIS A 57 -27.18 -0.93 -14.46
N ARG A 58 -25.93 -0.73 -14.88
CA ARG A 58 -25.32 -1.48 -15.99
C ARG A 58 -25.18 -2.97 -15.70
N ILE A 59 -24.72 -3.33 -14.49
CA ILE A 59 -24.56 -4.72 -14.05
C ILE A 59 -25.92 -5.45 -14.02
N VAL A 60 -26.98 -4.80 -13.55
CA VAL A 60 -28.29 -5.43 -13.31
C VAL A 60 -29.20 -5.41 -14.53
N HIS A 61 -29.21 -4.32 -15.31
CA HIS A 61 -30.23 -4.08 -16.34
C HIS A 61 -29.68 -3.91 -17.77
N ARG A 62 -28.36 -3.84 -17.97
CA ARG A 62 -27.75 -3.70 -19.31
C ARG A 62 -26.74 -4.81 -19.58
N HIS A 63 -25.53 -4.44 -19.95
CA HIS A 63 -24.41 -5.33 -20.19
C HIS A 63 -23.40 -5.16 -19.07
N LEU A 64 -22.78 -6.27 -18.67
CA LEU A 64 -21.73 -6.28 -17.67
C LEU A 64 -20.59 -5.34 -18.11
N PRO A 65 -20.20 -4.35 -17.29
CA PRO A 65 -19.08 -3.47 -17.60
C PRO A 65 -17.77 -4.24 -17.73
N SER A 66 -16.80 -3.66 -18.41
CA SER A 66 -15.47 -4.27 -18.56
C SER A 66 -14.77 -4.45 -17.21
N LEU A 67 -13.83 -5.39 -17.12
CA LEU A 67 -13.06 -5.63 -15.89
C LEU A 67 -12.33 -4.36 -15.41
N ALA A 68 -11.83 -3.54 -16.34
CA ALA A 68 -11.15 -2.29 -16.01
C ALA A 68 -12.11 -1.27 -15.38
N GLU A 69 -13.31 -1.09 -15.94
CA GLU A 69 -14.35 -0.23 -15.37
C GLU A 69 -14.78 -0.72 -13.98
N LEU A 70 -14.93 -2.03 -13.80
CA LEU A 70 -15.30 -2.64 -12.52
C LEU A 70 -14.21 -2.47 -11.45
N LYS A 71 -12.92 -2.62 -11.82
CA LYS A 71 -11.79 -2.36 -10.91
C LYS A 71 -11.76 -0.90 -10.48
N ARG A 72 -11.96 0.03 -11.42
CA ARG A 72 -12.03 1.46 -11.13
C ARG A 72 -13.21 1.80 -10.22
N ALA A 73 -14.39 1.30 -10.54
CA ALA A 73 -15.59 1.51 -9.72
C ALA A 73 -15.41 0.95 -8.30
N ALA A 74 -14.81 -0.23 -8.15
CA ALA A 74 -14.51 -0.80 -6.82
C ALA A 74 -13.51 0.06 -6.03
N ALA A 75 -12.47 0.60 -6.67
CA ALA A 75 -11.52 1.49 -6.02
C ALA A 75 -12.17 2.81 -5.56
N GLU A 76 -12.99 3.43 -6.42
CA GLU A 76 -13.75 4.64 -6.10
C GLU A 76 -14.75 4.38 -4.95
N SER A 77 -15.40 3.21 -4.95
CA SER A 77 -16.31 2.76 -3.89
C SER A 77 -15.61 2.61 -2.53
N LEU A 78 -14.40 2.03 -2.52
CA LEU A 78 -13.60 1.87 -1.31
C LEU A 78 -13.11 3.22 -0.77
N SER A 79 -12.69 4.13 -1.64
CA SER A 79 -12.32 5.50 -1.24
C SER A 79 -13.51 6.22 -0.62
N TRP A 80 -14.69 6.12 -1.23
CA TRP A 80 -15.91 6.70 -0.70
C TRP A 80 -16.31 6.06 0.64
N LEU A 81 -16.22 4.73 0.78
CA LEU A 81 -16.53 4.02 2.02
C LEU A 81 -15.56 4.41 3.15
N TRP A 82 -14.28 4.59 2.83
CA TRP A 82 -13.29 5.10 3.75
C TRP A 82 -13.67 6.50 4.25
N GLU A 83 -13.94 7.43 3.33
CA GLU A 83 -14.29 8.81 3.64
C GLU A 83 -15.62 8.92 4.41
N TRP A 84 -16.61 8.11 4.05
CA TRP A 84 -17.96 8.22 4.59
C TRP A 84 -18.14 7.40 5.88
N TYR A 85 -17.62 6.17 5.97
CA TYR A 85 -17.91 5.28 7.11
C TYR A 85 -16.69 5.08 8.02
N TRP A 86 -15.57 4.57 7.50
CA TRP A 86 -14.45 4.15 8.34
C TRP A 86 -13.69 5.30 9.01
N SER A 87 -13.60 6.47 8.35
CA SER A 87 -13.01 7.68 8.94
C SER A 87 -13.73 8.14 10.22
N GLN A 88 -15.01 7.79 10.37
CA GLN A 88 -15.85 8.20 11.50
C GLN A 88 -15.90 7.14 12.61
N LEU A 89 -15.36 5.92 12.39
CA LEU A 89 -15.35 4.88 13.40
C LEU A 89 -14.47 5.23 14.61
N GLU A 90 -13.41 6.00 14.41
CA GLU A 90 -12.60 6.53 15.51
C GLU A 90 -13.47 7.34 16.49
N THR A 91 -14.37 8.17 15.97
CA THR A 91 -15.37 8.92 16.75
C THR A 91 -16.40 8.00 17.42
N ALA A 92 -16.84 6.94 16.75
CA ALA A 92 -17.80 5.99 17.31
C ALA A 92 -17.24 5.29 18.57
N PHE A 93 -15.98 4.84 18.52
CA PHE A 93 -15.34 4.13 19.62
C PHE A 93 -14.95 5.04 20.79
N THR A 94 -14.68 6.32 20.54
CA THR A 94 -14.43 7.31 21.60
C THR A 94 -15.72 7.67 22.34
N VAL A 95 -16.84 7.85 21.64
CA VAL A 95 -18.16 8.15 22.25
C VAL A 95 -18.67 6.99 23.11
N SER A 96 -18.50 5.74 22.65
CA SER A 96 -18.88 4.56 23.45
C SER A 96 -18.03 4.41 24.73
N SER A 97 -16.76 4.78 24.68
CA SER A 97 -15.87 4.74 25.86
C SER A 97 -16.18 5.83 26.87
N ALA A 98 -16.62 7.01 26.42
CA ALA A 98 -17.06 8.09 27.31
C ALA A 98 -18.38 7.75 28.03
N ASN A 99 -19.32 7.10 27.33
CA ASN A 99 -20.61 6.70 27.93
C ASN A 99 -20.47 5.53 28.93
N ALA A 100 -19.46 4.67 28.80
CA ALA A 100 -19.19 3.60 29.78
C ALA A 100 -18.70 4.14 31.13
N ASN A 101 -18.07 5.33 31.14
CA ASN A 101 -17.53 5.96 32.35
C ASN A 101 -18.52 6.92 33.04
N ALA A 102 -19.73 7.10 32.49
CA ALA A 102 -20.71 8.08 32.97
C ALA A 102 -21.80 7.49 33.91
N ASN A 103 -21.71 6.23 34.32
CA ASN A 103 -22.67 5.61 35.25
C ASN A 103 -22.33 5.81 36.74
N GLY A 104 -21.53 6.82 37.08
CA GLY A 104 -21.23 7.20 38.46
C GLY A 104 -21.49 8.70 38.68
N GLU A 105 -22.56 8.97 39.44
CA GLU A 105 -22.91 10.24 40.10
C GLU A 105 -23.64 11.34 39.30
N VAL A 106 -24.90 11.50 39.70
CA VAL A 106 -25.84 12.57 39.37
C VAL A 106 -25.56 13.77 40.28
N ALA A 107 -25.28 14.95 39.71
CA ALA A 107 -25.88 16.24 40.07
C ALA A 107 -25.13 17.42 39.44
N GLY A 108 -25.87 18.35 38.83
CA GLY A 108 -25.40 19.72 38.60
C GLY A 108 -25.40 20.15 37.14
N GLU A 109 -26.50 20.77 36.74
CA GLU A 109 -26.66 21.53 35.50
C GLU A 109 -25.47 22.46 35.25
N ASN A 110 -24.67 22.15 34.23
CA ASN A 110 -23.99 23.13 33.41
C ASN A 110 -23.76 22.50 32.04
N LYS A 111 -24.65 22.86 31.12
CA LYS A 111 -24.60 22.54 29.69
C LYS A 111 -23.39 23.27 29.09
N LYS A 112 -22.19 22.73 29.29
CA LYS A 112 -21.05 22.99 28.42
C LYS A 112 -21.03 21.87 27.40
N GLU A 113 -21.31 22.26 26.17
CA GLU A 113 -21.11 21.48 24.96
C GLU A 113 -19.66 20.97 24.99
N ASN A 114 -19.48 19.69 25.32
CA ASN A 114 -18.19 19.02 25.29
C ASN A 114 -17.87 18.71 23.82
N GLU A 115 -17.28 19.71 23.17
CA GLU A 115 -16.54 19.58 21.93
C GLU A 115 -15.29 18.71 22.20
N HIS A 116 -15.33 17.44 21.80
CA HIS A 116 -14.12 16.65 21.58
C HIS A 116 -14.33 15.77 20.35
N GLU A 117 -13.42 15.65 19.40
CA GLU A 117 -12.38 16.54 18.88
C GLU A 117 -11.95 15.82 17.59
N GLU A 118 -12.69 16.03 16.50
CA GLU A 118 -12.03 16.05 15.20
C GLU A 118 -10.92 17.10 15.38
N ILE A 119 -9.65 16.79 15.09
CA ILE A 119 -8.59 17.81 15.16
C ILE A 119 -9.10 18.96 14.30
N GLY A 120 -9.56 20.03 14.96
CA GLY A 120 -10.23 21.12 14.26
C GLY A 120 -9.30 21.59 13.15
N VAL A 121 -9.86 22.00 12.01
CA VAL A 121 -9.05 22.54 10.90
C VAL A 121 -8.06 23.60 11.42
N GLU A 122 -8.47 24.36 12.42
CA GLU A 122 -7.64 25.30 13.19
C GLU A 122 -6.50 24.61 13.96
N THR A 123 -6.76 23.56 14.73
CA THR A 123 -5.72 22.77 15.43
C THR A 123 -4.73 22.13 14.46
N ALA A 124 -5.19 21.54 13.35
CA ALA A 124 -4.32 20.94 12.34
C ALA A 124 -3.44 22.00 11.67
N GLN A 125 -3.98 23.19 11.40
CA GLN A 125 -3.23 24.31 10.85
C GLN A 125 -2.19 24.84 11.84
N VAL A 126 -2.54 25.00 13.12
CA VAL A 126 -1.59 25.38 14.18
C VAL A 126 -0.46 24.36 14.32
N LEU A 127 -0.77 23.06 14.30
CA LEU A 127 0.24 22.00 14.34
C LEU A 127 1.17 22.02 13.12
N LYS A 128 0.63 22.27 11.94
CA LYS A 128 1.40 22.44 10.70
C LYS A 128 2.33 23.64 10.78
N GLU A 129 1.87 24.78 11.28
CA GLU A 129 2.70 25.98 11.47
C GLU A 129 3.81 25.76 12.50
N LYS A 130 3.48 25.11 13.62
CA LYS A 130 4.47 24.67 14.61
C LYS A 130 5.53 23.76 13.98
N LEU A 131 5.12 22.75 13.21
CA LEU A 131 6.07 21.86 12.53
C LEU A 131 6.92 22.62 11.51
N GLN A 132 6.35 23.52 10.72
CA GLN A 132 7.11 24.33 9.77
C GLN A 132 8.14 25.23 10.47
N SER A 133 7.78 25.83 11.61
CA SER A 133 8.71 26.65 12.40
C SER A 133 9.85 25.81 13.00
N LEU A 134 9.54 24.58 13.46
CA LEU A 134 10.53 23.61 13.91
C LEU A 134 11.49 23.24 12.78
N LEU A 135 10.99 22.89 11.59
CA LEU A 135 11.81 22.50 10.45
C LEU A 135 12.70 23.65 9.95
N LYS A 136 12.20 24.88 9.94
CA LYS A 136 13.00 26.08 9.61
C LYS A 136 14.11 26.31 10.65
N THR A 137 13.79 26.13 11.93
CA THR A 137 14.77 26.27 13.03
C THR A 137 15.83 25.19 12.92
N TYR A 138 15.44 23.93 12.70
CA TYR A 138 16.33 22.82 12.45
C TYR A 138 17.25 23.10 11.26
N LEU A 139 16.70 23.52 10.12
CA LEU A 139 17.49 23.82 8.92
C LEU A 139 18.56 24.89 9.17
N LYS A 140 18.20 25.95 9.91
CA LYS A 140 19.14 27.02 10.30
C LYS A 140 20.23 26.49 11.23
N ASP A 141 19.85 25.79 12.30
CA ASP A 141 20.77 25.25 13.31
C ASP A 141 21.68 24.17 12.70
N ARG A 142 21.17 23.35 11.79
CA ARG A 142 21.94 22.33 11.08
C ARG A 142 22.94 22.97 10.12
N LYS A 143 22.53 23.99 9.37
CA LYS A 143 23.44 24.72 8.46
C LYS A 143 24.58 25.41 9.21
N THR A 144 24.32 25.96 10.39
CA THR A 144 25.38 26.54 11.22
C THR A 144 26.31 25.47 11.79
N GLU A 145 25.77 24.32 12.21
CA GLU A 145 26.55 23.16 12.68
C GLU A 145 27.52 22.66 11.60
N ILE A 146 27.02 22.44 10.38
CA ILE A 146 27.81 21.99 9.23
C ILE A 146 28.92 23.00 8.91
N LYS A 147 28.60 24.30 8.87
CA LYS A 147 29.58 25.36 8.59
C LYS A 147 30.67 25.45 9.67
N ASN A 148 30.30 25.24 10.92
CA ASN A 148 31.21 25.39 12.05
C ASN A 148 32.14 24.18 12.24
N ASN A 149 32.09 23.19 11.36
CA ASN A 149 32.94 22.00 11.32
C ASN A 149 33.17 21.35 12.69
N ARG A 150 32.14 21.36 13.54
CA ARG A 150 32.18 20.68 14.83
C ARG A 150 31.99 19.19 14.55
N GLY A 151 33.09 18.55 14.21
CA GLY A 151 33.17 17.11 14.10
C GLY A 151 32.63 16.45 15.38
N ASN A 152 31.74 15.49 15.17
CA ASN A 152 31.61 14.30 16.00
C ASN A 152 31.12 14.42 17.46
N HIS A 153 30.57 15.56 17.88
CA HIS A 153 29.71 15.59 19.07
C HIS A 153 28.26 15.71 18.62
N GLY A 154 27.45 14.73 19.02
CA GLY A 154 26.11 14.45 18.53
C GLY A 154 25.31 15.69 18.13
N SER A 155 24.55 15.59 17.04
CA SER A 155 23.89 16.75 16.44
C SER A 155 22.90 17.37 17.41
N ASN A 156 23.34 18.44 18.07
CA ASN A 156 22.54 19.23 19.00
C ASN A 156 21.28 19.76 18.28
N ALA A 157 21.40 20.08 16.98
CA ALA A 157 20.27 20.46 16.15
C ALA A 157 19.21 19.35 16.08
N VAL A 158 19.61 18.08 15.89
CA VAL A 158 18.69 16.93 15.88
C VAL A 158 18.04 16.72 17.24
N SER A 159 18.83 16.64 18.31
CA SER A 159 18.28 16.44 19.67
C SER A 159 17.31 17.54 20.08
N LYS A 160 17.62 18.81 19.75
CA LYS A 160 16.74 19.95 19.99
C LYS A 160 15.45 19.88 19.17
N ALA A 161 15.55 19.45 17.91
CA ALA A 161 14.38 19.31 17.03
C ALA A 161 13.45 18.19 17.50
N VAL A 162 14.00 17.00 17.80
CA VAL A 162 13.22 15.87 18.34
C VAL A 162 12.58 16.24 19.68
N SER A 163 13.32 16.87 20.60
CA SER A 163 12.76 17.32 21.88
C SER A 163 11.63 18.33 21.69
N SER A 164 11.81 19.30 20.77
CA SER A 164 10.78 20.30 20.45
C SER A 164 9.54 19.66 19.83
N TYR A 165 9.74 18.64 18.99
CA TYR A 165 8.66 17.83 18.44
C TYR A 165 7.91 17.09 19.54
N THR A 166 8.61 16.32 20.37
CA THR A 166 8.04 15.56 21.48
C THR A 166 7.22 16.46 22.40
N THR A 167 7.75 17.62 22.82
CA THR A 167 7.00 18.58 23.66
C THR A 167 5.77 19.15 22.94
N SER A 168 5.87 19.46 21.66
CA SER A 168 4.77 20.11 20.91
C SER A 168 3.64 19.16 20.56
N PHE A 169 3.96 17.87 20.34
CA PHE A 169 3.03 16.87 19.82
C PHE A 169 2.57 15.86 20.89
N ASN A 170 3.27 15.72 22.02
CA ASN A 170 2.77 14.94 23.17
C ASN A 170 1.58 15.60 23.88
N ILE A 171 1.43 16.92 23.80
CA ILE A 171 0.28 17.64 24.40
C ILE A 171 -1.06 17.17 23.81
N VAL A 172 -1.05 16.63 22.58
CA VAL A 172 -2.23 16.09 21.91
C VAL A 172 -2.48 14.61 22.25
N ASN A 173 -1.49 13.93 22.85
CA ASN A 173 -1.62 12.57 23.39
C ASN A 173 -2.11 12.62 24.84
N THR A 174 -3.34 13.06 25.06
CA THR A 174 -3.98 13.04 26.40
C THR A 174 -4.51 11.66 26.81
N GLY A 175 -4.39 10.65 25.93
CA GLY A 175 -4.74 9.25 26.20
C GLY A 175 -3.51 8.36 26.43
N SER A 176 -3.68 7.28 27.20
CA SER A 176 -2.66 6.29 27.60
C SER A 176 -1.95 5.54 26.45
N SER A 177 -2.15 5.94 25.20
CA SER A 177 -1.47 5.37 24.03
C SER A 177 -0.14 6.06 23.78
N SER A 178 0.95 5.29 23.82
CA SER A 178 2.33 5.75 23.58
C SER A 178 2.64 6.16 22.13
N SER A 179 1.65 6.21 21.23
CA SER A 179 1.79 6.57 19.82
C SER A 179 0.90 7.76 19.47
N PRO A 180 1.37 8.72 18.65
CA PRO A 180 0.51 9.78 18.14
C PRO A 180 -0.65 9.20 17.30
N PRO A 181 -1.85 9.82 17.33
CA PRO A 181 -2.96 9.49 16.44
C PRO A 181 -2.51 9.43 14.96
N PRO A 182 -3.09 8.54 14.14
CA PRO A 182 -2.67 8.36 12.74
C PRO A 182 -2.79 9.66 11.93
N GLN A 183 -3.79 10.49 12.23
CA GLN A 183 -4.01 11.79 11.61
C GLN A 183 -2.84 12.76 11.83
N ILE A 184 -2.27 12.78 13.05
CA ILE A 184 -1.11 13.61 13.39
C ILE A 184 0.12 13.08 12.66
N THR A 185 0.33 11.76 12.65
CA THR A 185 1.44 11.14 11.91
C THR A 185 1.37 11.47 10.42
N GLN A 186 0.18 11.43 9.81
CA GLN A 186 -0.02 11.83 8.42
C GLN A 186 0.22 13.32 8.18
N LEU A 187 -0.24 14.20 9.08
CA LEU A 187 0.02 15.64 9.01
C LEU A 187 1.53 15.93 9.08
N VAL A 188 2.22 15.25 10.00
CA VAL A 188 3.67 15.36 10.17
C VAL A 188 4.39 14.90 8.91
N LEU A 189 4.05 13.71 8.38
CA LEU A 189 4.62 13.20 7.13
C LEU A 189 4.38 14.12 5.94
N ASN A 190 3.15 14.59 5.73
CA ASN A 190 2.80 15.49 4.63
C ASN A 190 3.54 16.84 4.70
N THR A 191 3.80 17.32 5.92
CA THR A 191 4.51 18.58 6.13
C THR A 191 6.02 18.39 6.02
N LEU A 192 6.58 17.34 6.63
CA LEU A 192 8.00 17.01 6.63
C LEU A 192 8.48 16.63 5.22
N LEU A 193 7.73 15.77 4.53
CA LEU A 193 8.01 15.31 3.17
C LEU A 193 7.40 16.23 2.11
N ASN A 194 7.25 17.52 2.41
CA ASN A 194 6.88 18.48 1.38
C ASN A 194 8.06 18.64 0.40
N PRO A 195 7.84 18.56 -0.93
CA PRO A 195 8.92 18.71 -1.90
C PRO A 195 9.66 20.04 -1.79
N LYS A 196 8.99 21.12 -1.34
CA LYS A 196 9.62 22.43 -1.12
C LYS A 196 10.58 22.47 0.06
N ILE A 197 10.56 21.46 0.94
CA ILE A 197 11.40 21.37 2.14
C ILE A 197 12.52 20.35 1.92
N MET A 198 12.17 19.17 1.40
CA MET A 198 13.11 18.05 1.25
C MET A 198 13.94 18.09 -0.03
N LEU A 199 13.48 18.80 -1.06
CA LEU A 199 14.19 18.91 -2.34
C LEU A 199 14.84 20.28 -2.48
N PRO A 200 16.04 20.36 -3.09
CA PRO A 200 16.66 21.62 -3.46
C PRO A 200 15.74 22.48 -4.35
N THR A 201 15.63 23.78 -4.06
CA THR A 201 14.66 24.68 -4.69
C THR A 201 14.86 24.86 -6.21
N ASP A 202 16.12 24.80 -6.67
CA ASP A 202 16.50 25.00 -8.08
C ASP A 202 16.96 23.68 -8.74
N ARG A 203 16.44 22.54 -8.25
CA ARG A 203 16.86 21.21 -8.73
C ARG A 203 16.58 21.07 -10.23
N LYS A 204 17.63 20.72 -10.98
CA LYS A 204 17.55 20.28 -12.39
C LYS A 204 17.72 18.77 -12.45
N LEU A 205 17.31 18.15 -13.55
CA LEU A 205 17.52 16.72 -13.76
C LEU A 205 19.01 16.37 -13.65
N GLY A 206 19.32 15.27 -12.97
CA GLY A 206 20.68 14.80 -12.72
C GLY A 206 21.51 15.62 -11.72
N THR A 207 20.93 16.62 -11.05
CA THR A 207 21.66 17.35 -9.99
C THR A 207 21.71 16.57 -8.68
N SER A 208 22.85 16.64 -8.00
CA SER A 208 23.11 15.84 -6.79
C SER A 208 22.22 16.25 -5.61
N MET A 209 21.77 15.25 -4.85
CA MET A 209 20.98 15.37 -3.61
C MET A 209 21.83 15.36 -2.33
N SER A 210 23.16 15.27 -2.44
CA SER A 210 24.08 15.09 -1.29
C SER A 210 23.91 16.15 -0.19
N GLY A 211 23.73 17.42 -0.57
CA GLY A 211 23.47 18.50 0.40
C GLY A 211 22.16 18.32 1.16
N ALA A 212 21.10 17.82 0.51
CA ALA A 212 19.83 17.53 1.15
C ALA A 212 19.96 16.33 2.10
N PHE A 213 20.67 15.27 1.69
CA PHE A 213 20.93 14.11 2.53
C PHE A 213 21.70 14.47 3.80
N LEU A 214 22.74 15.30 3.68
CA LEU A 214 23.58 15.73 4.81
C LEU A 214 22.78 16.55 5.86
N ILE A 215 21.80 17.32 5.40
CA ILE A 215 20.92 18.12 6.25
C ILE A 215 19.83 17.25 6.89
N TRP A 216 19.11 16.44 6.11
CA TRP A 216 17.85 15.84 6.55
C TRP A 216 17.97 14.40 7.06
N THR A 217 18.94 13.61 6.59
CA THR A 217 19.13 12.21 7.03
C THR A 217 19.20 12.06 8.55
N PRO A 218 19.99 12.87 9.29
CA PRO A 218 20.08 12.72 10.75
C PRO A 218 18.75 12.92 11.48
N LEU A 219 17.92 13.85 11.00
CA LEU A 219 16.61 14.11 11.59
C LEU A 219 15.63 12.97 11.30
N LEU A 220 15.61 12.48 10.06
CA LEU A 220 14.73 11.38 9.66
C LEU A 220 15.08 10.09 10.40
N LEU A 221 16.38 9.77 10.54
CA LEU A 221 16.83 8.64 11.34
C LEU A 221 16.40 8.74 12.80
N ALA A 222 16.48 9.93 13.40
CA ALA A 222 16.04 10.14 14.77
C ALA A 222 14.53 9.89 14.94
N PHE A 223 13.69 10.23 13.96
CA PHE A 223 12.27 9.89 13.97
C PHE A 223 11.98 8.40 13.72
N CYS A 224 12.81 7.72 12.93
CA CYS A 224 12.62 6.31 12.58
C CYS A 224 13.16 5.31 13.60
N ILE A 225 14.25 5.65 14.31
CA ILE A 225 14.89 4.76 15.27
C ILE A 225 14.44 5.07 16.70
N GLY A 226 13.99 6.30 16.98
CA GLY A 226 13.84 6.81 18.34
C GLY A 226 15.20 7.21 18.90
N LEU A 227 15.30 8.40 19.51
CA LEU A 227 16.56 8.90 20.06
C LEU A 227 16.50 8.82 21.59
N ASP A 228 17.18 7.85 22.19
CA ASP A 228 17.44 7.84 23.63
C ASP A 228 18.95 7.75 23.90
N THR A 229 19.57 8.90 24.15
CA THR A 229 20.97 8.97 24.61
C THR A 229 21.09 8.95 26.14
N THR A 230 19.97 8.96 26.88
CA THR A 230 20.01 9.20 28.33
C THR A 230 19.14 8.28 29.19
N THR A 231 18.25 7.44 28.62
CA THR A 231 17.40 6.54 29.42
C THR A 231 17.30 5.14 28.83
N THR A 232 17.30 4.12 29.68
CA THR A 232 17.10 2.68 29.34
C THR A 232 15.66 2.35 28.88
N SER A 233 14.89 3.36 28.46
CA SER A 233 13.52 3.24 27.99
C SER A 233 13.52 3.36 26.48
N THR A 234 13.17 2.30 25.76
CA THR A 234 13.01 2.35 24.29
C THR A 234 11.80 3.20 23.95
N THR A 235 12.01 4.47 23.55
CA THR A 235 10.94 5.27 22.96
C THR A 235 10.54 4.67 21.60
N PRO A 236 9.24 4.46 21.33
CA PRO A 236 8.80 3.93 20.05
C PRO A 236 9.12 4.93 18.93
N ALA A 237 9.48 4.40 17.76
CA ALA A 237 9.70 5.20 16.55
C ALA A 237 8.49 6.11 16.29
N THR A 238 8.75 7.40 16.15
CA THR A 238 7.70 8.39 15.83
C THR A 238 7.12 8.14 14.44
N ILE A 239 7.98 7.73 13.49
CA ILE A 239 7.61 7.44 12.12
C ILE A 239 8.23 6.11 11.72
N PRO A 240 7.45 5.03 11.57
CA PRO A 240 7.97 3.76 11.08
C PRO A 240 8.61 3.92 9.69
N LEU A 241 9.75 3.24 9.47
CA LEU A 241 10.50 3.34 8.21
C LEU A 241 9.66 2.93 6.99
N SER A 242 8.84 1.88 7.12
CA SER A 242 7.92 1.44 6.06
C SER A 242 6.89 2.51 5.70
N THR A 243 6.43 3.29 6.68
CA THR A 243 5.49 4.40 6.46
C THR A 243 6.18 5.57 5.76
N LEU A 244 7.43 5.88 6.14
CA LEU A 244 8.25 6.89 5.47
C LEU A 244 8.45 6.53 3.98
N LEU A 245 8.91 5.31 3.70
CA LEU A 245 9.15 4.82 2.35
C LEU A 245 7.86 4.77 1.51
N SER A 246 6.76 4.27 2.09
CA SER A 246 5.46 4.27 1.41
C SER A 246 5.00 5.68 1.02
N HIS A 247 5.26 6.67 1.87
CA HIS A 247 4.92 8.06 1.58
C HIS A 247 5.80 8.64 0.47
N MET A 248 7.11 8.41 0.51
CA MET A 248 8.04 8.82 -0.55
C MET A 248 7.71 8.16 -1.90
N LEU A 249 7.40 6.87 -1.92
CA LEU A 249 6.96 6.14 -3.12
C LEU A 249 5.65 6.70 -3.68
N ARG A 250 4.70 7.07 -2.80
CA ARG A 250 3.46 7.73 -3.21
C ARG A 250 3.71 9.11 -3.80
N ALA A 251 4.59 9.91 -3.19
CA ALA A 251 4.97 11.22 -3.69
C ALA A 251 5.65 11.12 -5.08
N MET A 252 6.56 10.15 -5.24
CA MET A 252 7.23 9.84 -6.51
C MET A 252 6.25 9.47 -7.63
N ASN A 253 5.20 8.70 -7.30
CA ASN A 253 4.20 8.22 -8.25
C ASN A 253 2.99 9.15 -8.39
N THR A 254 2.97 10.32 -7.74
CA THR A 254 1.86 11.27 -7.82
C THR A 254 1.72 11.82 -9.24
N PRO A 255 0.52 11.82 -9.86
CA PRO A 255 0.31 12.31 -11.23
C PRO A 255 0.89 13.71 -11.43
N SER A 256 1.63 13.90 -12.52
CA SER A 256 2.26 15.18 -12.88
C SER A 256 1.83 15.55 -14.29
N THR A 257 1.79 16.86 -14.57
CA THR A 257 1.50 17.38 -15.92
C THR A 257 2.70 17.29 -16.86
N ARG A 258 3.90 17.05 -16.29
CA ARG A 258 5.14 16.84 -17.06
C ARG A 258 5.27 15.38 -17.44
N SER A 259 6.04 15.11 -18.51
CA SER A 259 6.44 13.74 -18.81
C SER A 259 7.17 13.15 -17.60
N PRO A 260 6.90 11.88 -17.23
CA PRO A 260 7.44 11.30 -16.02
C PRO A 260 8.97 11.30 -16.01
N GLU A 261 9.61 11.17 -17.18
CA GLU A 261 11.07 11.19 -17.35
C GLU A 261 11.71 12.56 -17.10
N ALA A 262 10.97 13.65 -17.33
CA ALA A 262 11.49 15.00 -17.26
C ALA A 262 11.06 15.76 -16.00
N ASP A 263 10.64 15.04 -14.94
CA ASP A 263 10.17 15.64 -13.68
C ASP A 263 11.27 15.62 -12.60
N PRO A 264 11.93 16.77 -12.30
CA PRO A 264 12.98 16.84 -11.28
C PRO A 264 12.48 16.52 -9.87
N VAL A 265 11.18 16.66 -9.60
CA VAL A 265 10.59 16.34 -8.29
C VAL A 265 10.55 14.83 -8.10
N ARG A 266 10.15 14.09 -9.15
CA ARG A 266 10.09 12.63 -9.11
C ARG A 266 11.48 12.02 -9.01
N GLU A 267 12.44 12.55 -9.77
CA GLU A 267 13.84 12.13 -9.64
C GLU A 267 14.39 12.39 -8.23
N GLY A 268 14.05 13.54 -7.62
CA GLY A 268 14.45 13.82 -6.24
C GLY A 268 13.87 12.86 -5.21
N TRP A 269 12.61 12.41 -5.39
CA TRP A 269 12.02 11.37 -4.54
C TRP A 269 12.61 9.99 -4.80
N HIS A 270 12.89 9.66 -6.06
CA HIS A 270 13.64 8.45 -6.42
C HIS A 270 15.00 8.41 -5.71
N ASP A 271 15.76 9.51 -5.76
CA ASP A 271 17.08 9.61 -5.12
C ASP A 271 16.97 9.47 -3.59
N TRP A 272 15.92 10.04 -2.97
CA TRP A 272 15.63 9.86 -1.55
C TRP A 272 15.32 8.41 -1.19
N VAL A 273 14.44 7.75 -1.94
CA VAL A 273 14.10 6.34 -1.72
C VAL A 273 15.34 5.47 -1.86
N LEU A 274 16.15 5.70 -2.90
CA LEU A 274 17.39 4.97 -3.12
C LEU A 274 18.38 5.19 -1.97
N HIS A 275 18.57 6.44 -1.55
CA HIS A 275 19.43 6.78 -0.40
C HIS A 275 18.99 6.05 0.87
N VAL A 276 17.70 6.05 1.20
CA VAL A 276 17.18 5.32 2.38
C VAL A 276 17.44 3.82 2.29
N LEU A 277 17.35 3.23 1.08
CA LEU A 277 17.48 1.78 0.89
C LEU A 277 18.92 1.28 0.79
N THR A 278 19.84 2.06 0.23
CA THR A 278 21.19 1.57 -0.14
C THR A 278 22.32 2.23 0.64
N SER A 279 22.11 3.43 1.19
CA SER A 279 23.19 4.15 1.86
C SER A 279 23.56 3.53 3.23
N PRO A 280 24.83 3.68 3.66
CA PRO A 280 25.28 3.15 4.94
C PRO A 280 24.66 3.89 6.13
N GLU A 281 24.29 5.18 6.00
CA GLU A 281 23.71 5.95 7.11
C GLU A 281 22.38 5.36 7.60
N TRP A 282 21.66 4.65 6.72
CA TRP A 282 20.35 4.06 6.99
C TRP A 282 20.39 2.58 7.37
N GLU A 283 21.58 1.96 7.44
CA GLU A 283 21.71 0.54 7.75
C GLU A 283 21.05 0.17 9.08
N THR A 284 21.29 0.96 10.13
CA THR A 284 20.73 0.75 11.47
C THR A 284 19.20 0.80 11.47
N ALA A 285 18.60 1.75 10.74
CA ALA A 285 17.15 1.86 10.61
C ALA A 285 16.55 0.66 9.84
N ARG A 286 17.22 0.19 8.78
CA ARG A 286 16.77 -0.99 8.01
C ARG A 286 16.84 -2.26 8.85
N TRP A 287 17.88 -2.40 9.66
CA TRP A 287 18.06 -3.54 10.56
C TRP A 287 17.04 -3.55 11.69
N ALA A 288 16.70 -2.38 12.24
CA ALA A 288 15.68 -2.26 13.30
C ALA A 288 14.31 -2.79 12.87
N VAL A 289 13.99 -2.76 11.56
CA VAL A 289 12.73 -3.26 10.99
C VAL A 289 12.85 -4.70 10.46
N GLY A 290 13.97 -5.38 10.74
CA GLY A 290 14.15 -6.81 10.41
C GLY A 290 14.58 -7.11 8.97
N GLY A 291 15.20 -6.14 8.27
CA GLY A 291 15.82 -6.36 6.95
C GLY A 291 14.86 -6.58 5.77
N GLY A 292 13.59 -6.92 6.01
CA GLY A 292 12.58 -7.18 4.98
C GLY A 292 12.02 -5.93 4.29
N VAL A 293 12.38 -4.72 4.74
CA VAL A 293 11.88 -3.46 4.17
C VAL A 293 12.27 -3.29 2.70
N VAL A 294 13.42 -3.82 2.29
CA VAL A 294 13.87 -3.74 0.89
C VAL A 294 13.02 -4.64 0.00
N ASP A 295 12.74 -5.86 0.44
CA ASP A 295 11.85 -6.79 -0.27
C ASP A 295 10.42 -6.25 -0.37
N GLU A 296 9.91 -5.59 0.69
CA GLU A 296 8.60 -4.93 0.70
C GLU A 296 8.53 -3.81 -0.36
N VAL A 297 9.57 -2.97 -0.45
CA VAL A 297 9.64 -1.91 -1.46
C VAL A 297 9.74 -2.50 -2.87
N LEU A 298 10.59 -3.50 -3.09
CA LEU A 298 10.71 -4.16 -4.39
C LEU A 298 9.37 -4.78 -4.82
N MET A 299 8.70 -5.49 -3.92
CA MET A 299 7.36 -6.05 -4.18
C MET A 299 6.35 -4.95 -4.55
N SER A 300 6.36 -3.80 -3.87
CA SER A 300 5.52 -2.65 -4.19
C SER A 300 5.84 -2.05 -5.57
N CYS A 301 7.13 -1.93 -5.90
CA CYS A 301 7.61 -1.44 -7.20
C CYS A 301 7.16 -2.35 -8.35
N PHE A 302 7.30 -3.67 -8.22
CA PHE A 302 6.90 -4.63 -9.25
C PHE A 302 5.38 -4.81 -9.35
N SER A 303 4.64 -4.61 -8.26
CA SER A 303 3.16 -4.62 -8.30
C SER A 303 2.59 -3.46 -9.13
N LYS A 304 3.35 -2.38 -9.28
CA LYS A 304 2.97 -1.19 -10.07
C LYS A 304 4.19 -0.73 -10.87
N PRO A 305 4.53 -1.37 -11.99
CA PRO A 305 5.76 -1.09 -12.74
C PRO A 305 5.66 0.24 -13.49
N THR A 306 5.84 1.35 -12.76
CA THR A 306 6.04 2.68 -13.34
C THR A 306 7.51 2.88 -13.65
N LEU A 307 7.84 3.80 -14.56
CA LEU A 307 9.23 4.18 -14.87
C LEU A 307 10.08 4.36 -13.60
N TRP A 308 9.59 5.14 -12.64
CA TRP A 308 10.35 5.44 -11.42
C TRP A 308 10.44 4.27 -10.46
N ASN A 309 9.41 3.42 -10.40
CA ASN A 309 9.45 2.19 -9.60
C ASN A 309 10.50 1.20 -10.16
N LEU A 310 10.59 1.07 -11.49
CA LEU A 310 11.61 0.23 -12.12
C LEU A 310 13.02 0.81 -11.95
N ARG A 311 13.18 2.14 -11.94
CA ARG A 311 14.46 2.79 -11.61
C ARG A 311 14.88 2.60 -10.16
N VAL A 312 13.95 2.68 -9.20
CA VAL A 312 14.23 2.33 -7.80
C VAL A 312 14.70 0.88 -7.70
N ALA A 313 13.99 -0.06 -8.34
CA ALA A 313 14.37 -1.47 -8.33
C ALA A 313 15.76 -1.70 -8.93
N GLU A 314 16.07 -1.09 -10.06
CA GLU A 314 17.40 -1.14 -10.69
C GLU A 314 18.49 -0.59 -9.76
N GLY A 315 18.26 0.58 -9.16
CA GLY A 315 19.24 1.20 -8.25
C GLY A 315 19.49 0.34 -7.00
N VAL A 316 18.45 -0.27 -6.44
CA VAL A 316 18.56 -1.18 -5.28
C VAL A 316 19.34 -2.43 -5.66
N LEU A 317 19.02 -3.05 -6.80
CA LEU A 317 19.70 -4.25 -7.28
C LEU A 317 21.15 -3.99 -7.70
N GLY A 318 21.47 -2.79 -8.19
CA GLY A 318 22.83 -2.36 -8.48
C GLY A 318 23.71 -2.18 -7.23
N SER A 319 23.11 -2.03 -6.05
CA SER A 319 23.87 -1.87 -4.80
C SER A 319 24.45 -3.21 -4.29
N GLU A 320 25.63 -3.15 -3.67
CA GLU A 320 26.37 -4.33 -3.18
C GLU A 320 25.73 -5.00 -1.94
N GLY A 321 24.64 -4.44 -1.39
CA GLY A 321 24.05 -4.84 -0.10
C GLY A 321 22.87 -5.82 -0.15
N LEU A 322 22.34 -6.20 -1.33
CA LEU A 322 21.15 -7.05 -1.42
C LEU A 322 21.52 -8.55 -1.32
N GLY A 323 21.74 -9.04 -0.09
CA GLY A 323 22.39 -10.33 0.18
C GLY A 323 21.53 -11.60 0.23
N ARG A 324 20.27 -11.63 -0.23
CA ARG A 324 19.48 -12.88 -0.14
C ARG A 324 18.64 -13.28 -1.36
N ASN A 325 18.14 -12.33 -2.15
CA ASN A 325 17.23 -12.61 -3.28
C ASN A 325 17.55 -11.81 -4.56
N LYS A 326 18.76 -11.26 -4.68
CA LYS A 326 19.13 -10.34 -5.76
C LYS A 326 18.88 -10.93 -7.15
N GLU A 327 19.28 -12.18 -7.38
CA GLU A 327 19.09 -12.86 -8.66
C GLU A 327 17.61 -13.00 -9.05
N GLN A 328 16.75 -13.40 -8.10
CA GLN A 328 15.31 -13.53 -8.33
C GLN A 328 14.67 -12.18 -8.68
N TRP A 329 15.07 -11.12 -7.97
CA TRP A 329 14.60 -9.77 -8.24
C TRP A 329 15.12 -9.21 -9.56
N THR A 330 16.33 -9.57 -9.99
CA THR A 330 16.86 -9.21 -11.31
C THR A 330 16.04 -9.84 -12.44
N ILE A 331 15.70 -11.12 -12.33
CA ILE A 331 14.83 -11.81 -13.31
C ILE A 331 13.47 -11.09 -13.42
N LEU A 332 12.89 -10.69 -12.28
CA LEU A 332 11.63 -9.95 -12.26
C LEU A 332 11.75 -8.55 -12.89
N LEU A 333 12.90 -7.89 -12.72
CA LEU A 333 13.17 -6.60 -13.37
C LEU A 333 13.24 -6.73 -14.88
N ASP A 334 13.94 -7.74 -15.38
CA ASP A 334 14.05 -8.00 -16.82
C ASP A 334 12.68 -8.34 -17.42
N ALA A 335 11.91 -9.20 -16.74
CA ALA A 335 10.54 -9.51 -17.14
C ALA A 335 9.63 -8.27 -17.16
N ALA A 336 9.73 -7.39 -16.16
CA ALA A 336 8.93 -6.16 -16.08
C ALA A 336 9.29 -5.13 -17.17
N ARG A 337 10.54 -5.13 -17.66
CA ARG A 337 10.98 -4.30 -18.79
C ARG A 337 10.55 -4.87 -20.14
N GLY A 338 10.52 -6.20 -20.27
CA GLY A 338 10.19 -6.92 -21.51
C GLY A 338 8.74 -6.81 -21.97
N VAL A 339 7.83 -6.24 -21.16
CA VAL A 339 6.41 -6.10 -21.52
C VAL A 339 6.14 -4.95 -22.53
N GLU A 340 7.17 -4.16 -22.92
CA GLU A 340 7.07 -3.15 -24.00
C GLU A 340 7.81 -3.51 -25.30
N GLY A 341 8.27 -4.75 -25.51
CA GLY A 341 8.93 -5.19 -26.75
C GLY A 341 8.21 -6.36 -27.42
N GLY A 342 7.84 -6.20 -28.69
CA GLY A 342 7.03 -7.16 -29.45
C GLY A 342 7.65 -8.54 -29.65
N TYR A 343 6.82 -9.45 -30.19
CA TYR A 343 7.20 -10.73 -30.79
C TYR A 343 8.47 -10.57 -31.62
N GLY A 344 9.61 -10.97 -31.06
CA GLY A 344 10.90 -11.06 -31.73
C GLY A 344 11.40 -12.47 -31.54
N ASP A 345 11.14 -13.30 -32.55
CA ASP A 345 12.11 -14.25 -33.10
C ASP A 345 13.00 -15.01 -32.09
N MET A 346 12.50 -16.14 -31.60
CA MET A 346 13.37 -17.21 -31.13
C MET A 346 13.62 -18.15 -32.30
N ASP A 347 14.65 -17.85 -33.09
CA ASP A 347 15.37 -18.86 -33.84
C ASP A 347 16.00 -19.82 -32.83
N VAL A 348 15.39 -20.98 -32.67
CA VAL A 348 15.98 -22.10 -31.94
C VAL A 348 16.73 -22.93 -32.97
N ASP A 349 18.02 -22.63 -33.14
CA ASP A 349 18.97 -23.57 -33.76
C ASP A 349 19.11 -24.78 -32.83
N VAL A 350 18.39 -25.85 -33.16
CA VAL A 350 18.62 -27.16 -32.57
C VAL A 350 19.79 -27.79 -33.32
N ASP A 351 20.94 -27.89 -32.68
CA ASP A 351 22.03 -28.76 -33.11
C ASP A 351 21.58 -30.22 -32.97
N VAL A 352 21.42 -30.89 -34.12
CA VAL A 352 20.98 -32.28 -34.22
C VAL A 352 22.22 -33.17 -34.44
N GLU A 353 22.33 -34.18 -33.56
CA GLU A 353 23.04 -35.47 -33.73
C GLU A 353 24.46 -35.64 -33.17
N GLU A 354 24.52 -35.92 -31.86
CA GLU A 354 25.31 -37.01 -31.30
C GLU A 354 24.35 -38.02 -30.65
N ILE A 355 23.76 -38.93 -31.45
CA ILE A 355 23.25 -40.23 -30.99
C ILE A 355 23.53 -41.25 -32.10
N GLU A 356 24.67 -41.93 -32.00
CA GLU A 356 24.95 -43.16 -32.73
C GLU A 356 24.31 -44.37 -32.02
N GLU A 357 23.99 -45.38 -32.84
CA GLU A 357 23.83 -46.82 -32.50
C GLU A 357 22.65 -47.23 -31.60
N ALA A 358 21.80 -48.21 -31.92
CA ALA A 358 21.88 -49.29 -32.90
C ALA A 358 20.47 -49.91 -33.14
N VAL A 359 20.32 -50.57 -34.29
CA VAL A 359 19.79 -51.94 -34.51
C VAL A 359 19.07 -52.01 -35.87
N VAL A 360 19.72 -52.73 -36.78
CA VAL A 360 19.27 -53.13 -38.11
C VAL A 360 18.61 -54.52 -38.01
N VAL A 361 17.35 -54.65 -38.44
CA VAL A 361 16.71 -55.83 -39.08
C VAL A 361 15.43 -55.26 -39.71
N GLY A 362 15.04 -55.38 -40.98
CA GLY A 362 15.29 -56.31 -42.06
C GLY A 362 14.06 -56.18 -42.99
N GLU A 363 14.29 -56.01 -44.28
CA GLU A 363 13.31 -55.69 -45.32
C GLU A 363 12.63 -56.95 -45.87
N ALA A 364 11.29 -57.00 -45.97
CA ALA A 364 10.53 -57.69 -47.03
C ALA A 364 8.99 -57.52 -46.93
N VAL A 365 8.43 -56.74 -47.86
CA VAL A 365 7.24 -56.95 -48.73
C VAL A 365 6.02 -57.78 -48.23
N VAL A 366 4.81 -57.19 -48.30
CA VAL A 366 3.63 -57.60 -49.13
C VAL A 366 2.29 -57.04 -48.56
N GLU A 367 1.59 -56.29 -49.42
CA GLU A 367 0.14 -56.02 -49.56
C GLU A 367 -0.80 -55.78 -48.37
N GLY A 368 -1.59 -54.70 -48.47
CA GLY A 368 -3.03 -54.77 -48.12
C GLY A 368 -3.65 -53.58 -47.37
N ASP A 369 -4.38 -52.76 -48.13
CA ASP A 369 -5.66 -52.14 -47.77
C ASP A 369 -5.72 -50.76 -47.03
N ARG A 370 -6.30 -49.80 -47.78
CA ARG A 370 -7.22 -48.71 -47.42
C ARG A 370 -7.06 -47.94 -46.10
N GLY A 371 -6.98 -46.60 -46.24
CA GLY A 371 -7.63 -45.67 -45.31
C GLY A 371 -6.96 -44.30 -45.22
N GLU A 372 -7.46 -43.34 -45.99
CA GLU A 372 -7.24 -41.91 -45.73
C GLU A 372 -7.80 -41.53 -44.34
N VAL A 373 -7.11 -40.61 -43.65
CA VAL A 373 -7.64 -39.30 -43.20
C VAL A 373 -6.73 -38.78 -42.06
N GLY A 374 -6.12 -37.62 -42.30
CA GLY A 374 -5.31 -36.90 -41.32
C GLY A 374 -6.14 -36.35 -40.15
N GLU A 375 -5.56 -36.42 -38.95
CA GLU A 375 -6.15 -35.90 -37.72
C GLU A 375 -6.21 -34.36 -37.75
N LYS A 376 -7.45 -33.84 -37.86
CA LYS A 376 -7.74 -32.42 -37.62
C LYS A 376 -7.84 -32.20 -36.11
N ILE A 377 -7.00 -31.30 -35.61
CA ILE A 377 -7.01 -30.78 -34.25
C ILE A 377 -8.38 -30.11 -34.02
N SER A 378 -9.21 -30.68 -33.14
CA SER A 378 -10.54 -30.18 -32.80
C SER A 378 -10.47 -29.06 -31.76
N GLY A 379 -11.10 -27.93 -32.04
CA GLY A 379 -11.23 -26.80 -31.11
C GLY A 379 -12.20 -27.05 -29.94
N PRO A 380 -12.31 -26.10 -28.98
CA PRO A 380 -13.07 -26.28 -27.74
C PRO A 380 -14.57 -26.47 -27.98
N VAL A 381 -15.12 -27.58 -27.49
CA VAL A 381 -16.54 -27.92 -27.59
C VAL A 381 -17.31 -27.33 -26.39
N LYS A 382 -18.32 -26.50 -26.67
CA LYS A 382 -19.29 -26.05 -25.66
C LYS A 382 -20.19 -27.21 -25.24
N MET A 383 -20.02 -27.73 -24.02
CA MET A 383 -21.03 -28.59 -23.40
C MET A 383 -22.19 -27.74 -22.88
N LEU A 384 -23.36 -27.87 -23.51
CA LEU A 384 -24.64 -27.37 -23.00
C LEU A 384 -25.09 -28.29 -21.86
N GLY A 385 -24.69 -27.98 -20.63
CA GLY A 385 -25.26 -28.62 -19.44
C GLY A 385 -26.72 -28.21 -19.28
N MET A 386 -27.65 -29.16 -19.46
CA MET A 386 -29.07 -28.98 -19.21
C MET A 386 -29.33 -28.81 -17.70
N TRP A 387 -29.37 -27.58 -17.20
CA TRP A 387 -29.85 -27.28 -15.86
C TRP A 387 -31.38 -27.48 -15.82
N LYS A 388 -31.84 -28.57 -15.20
CA LYS A 388 -33.23 -28.69 -14.77
C LYS A 388 -33.36 -28.07 -13.37
N GLY A 389 -34.06 -26.94 -13.27
CA GLY A 389 -34.34 -26.30 -11.98
C GLY A 389 -35.21 -27.20 -11.10
N ARG A 390 -34.79 -27.41 -9.85
CA ARG A 390 -35.64 -28.01 -8.81
C ARG A 390 -36.33 -26.88 -8.02
N PRO A 391 -37.63 -27.00 -7.68
CA PRO A 391 -38.33 -25.99 -6.91
C PRO A 391 -37.83 -25.94 -5.46
N LEU A 392 -37.95 -24.76 -4.84
CA LEU A 392 -37.64 -24.51 -3.44
C LEU A 392 -38.52 -25.40 -2.54
N GLY A 393 -37.92 -26.13 -1.60
CA GLY A 393 -38.62 -26.98 -0.61
C GLY A 393 -38.40 -28.49 -0.76
N TRP A 394 -37.52 -28.94 -1.66
CA TRP A 394 -37.21 -30.36 -1.80
C TRP A 394 -36.17 -30.80 -0.76
N VAL A 395 -36.60 -31.61 0.21
CA VAL A 395 -35.70 -32.29 1.17
C VAL A 395 -35.28 -33.63 0.55
N PRO A 396 -33.97 -33.97 0.54
CA PRO A 396 -33.51 -35.27 0.05
C PRO A 396 -34.08 -36.42 0.87
N GLU A 397 -34.49 -37.48 0.20
CA GLU A 397 -34.94 -38.74 0.79
C GLU A 397 -33.83 -39.28 1.72
N GLY A 398 -34.11 -39.36 3.03
CA GLY A 398 -33.14 -39.74 4.07
C GLY A 398 -32.95 -38.74 5.23
N TRP A 399 -33.70 -37.63 5.26
CA TRP A 399 -33.82 -36.74 6.43
C TRP A 399 -35.20 -36.93 7.10
N GLU A 400 -35.49 -38.16 7.52
CA GLU A 400 -36.54 -38.39 8.52
C GLU A 400 -35.89 -38.23 9.90
N ASP A 401 -36.52 -37.43 10.75
CA ASP A 401 -36.07 -37.12 12.11
C ASP A 401 -36.06 -38.40 12.96
N ASP A 402 -34.88 -38.80 13.44
CA ASP A 402 -34.76 -39.71 14.59
C ASP A 402 -34.91 -38.87 15.87
N GLU A 403 -36.13 -38.90 16.43
CA GLU A 403 -36.62 -38.52 17.78
C GLU A 403 -36.23 -37.18 18.42
#